data_AF-A0A951ZH14-F1
#
_entry.id   AF-A0A951ZH14-F1
#
_cell.length_a   1.000
_cell.length_b   1.000
_cell.length_c   1.000
_cell.angle_alpha   90.00
_cell.angle_beta   90.00
_cell.angle_gamma   90.00
#
_symmetry.space_group_name_H-M   'P 1'
#
loop_
_entity.id
_entity.type
_entity.pdbx_description
1 polymer ?
#
loop_
_entity_poly.entity_id
_entity_poly.type
_entity_poly.pdbx_seq_one_letter_code
_entity_poly.pdbx_strand_id
1 'polypeptide(L)'
;MPILEFSQLPQDARIWLFGAAAPIDDVDEGRVLATVDKFLKTWQAHGQPLYAARDWRDGRFLAIGVDTSREGASGCSVDGLFRALKGIEG
;
A
#
# COMPACT_ATOMS: atom_id res chain seq x y z
N MET A 1 -2.96 -15.52 -2.56
CA MET A 1 -2.85 -14.15 -3.11
C MET A 1 -2.03 -13.34 -2.12
N PRO A 2 -1.11 -12.46 -2.54
CA PRO A 2 -0.28 -11.67 -1.62
C PRO A 2 -1.04 -10.52 -0.91
N ILE A 3 -2.35 -10.39 -1.15
CA ILE A 3 -3.18 -9.38 -0.50
C ILE A 3 -3.81 -9.99 0.75
N LEU A 4 -3.62 -9.30 1.87
CA LEU A 4 -4.18 -9.62 3.18
C LEU A 4 -5.22 -8.56 3.58
N GLU A 5 -6.10 -8.91 4.53
CA GLU A 5 -6.82 -7.91 5.30
C GLU A 5 -5.84 -7.19 6.24
N PHE A 6 -6.05 -5.89 6.49
CA PHE A 6 -5.15 -5.13 7.34
C PHE A 6 -5.06 -5.71 8.77
N SER A 7 -6.15 -6.30 9.28
CA SER A 7 -6.19 -6.98 10.57
C SER A 7 -5.42 -8.30 10.64
N GLN A 8 -4.94 -8.82 9.49
CA GLN A 8 -4.15 -10.05 9.42
C GLN A 8 -2.63 -9.78 9.43
N LEU A 9 -2.22 -8.52 9.35
CA LEU A 9 -0.81 -8.15 9.45
C LEU A 9 -0.26 -8.53 10.84
N PRO A 10 0.98 -9.06 10.91
CA PRO A 10 1.61 -9.36 12.18
C PRO A 10 1.96 -8.08 12.95
N GLN A 11 2.24 -8.21 14.24
CA GLN A 11 2.53 -7.07 15.12
C GLN A 11 3.80 -6.30 14.72
N ASP A 12 4.76 -6.97 14.11
CA ASP A 12 6.02 -6.40 13.61
C ASP A 12 5.93 -5.92 12.16
N ALA A 13 4.73 -5.91 11.56
CA ALA A 13 4.51 -5.43 10.21
C ALA A 13 5.05 -4.01 10.03
N ARG A 14 5.66 -3.77 8.88
CA ARG A 14 6.08 -2.42 8.50
C ARG A 14 4.93 -1.71 7.83
N ILE A 15 4.55 -0.55 8.38
CA ILE A 15 3.45 0.28 7.88
C ILE A 15 3.99 1.60 7.33
N TRP A 16 3.47 2.01 6.17
CA TRP A 16 3.58 3.37 5.65
C TRP A 16 2.20 4.03 5.72
N LEU A 17 2.16 5.27 6.21
CA LEU A 17 0.94 6.07 6.29
C LEU A 17 1.10 7.29 5.38
N PHE A 18 0.20 7.43 4.42
CA PHE A 18 0.13 8.54 3.49
C PHE A 18 -1.11 9.37 3.79
N GLY A 19 -0.95 10.69 3.90
CA GLY A 19 -2.05 11.61 4.14
C GLY A 19 -2.25 12.52 2.94
N ALA A 20 -3.49 12.61 2.46
CA ALA A 20 -3.89 13.61 1.47
C ALA A 20 -3.93 15.01 2.12
N ALA A 21 -3.57 16.05 1.35
CA ALA A 21 -3.58 17.43 1.83
C ALA A 21 -5.00 17.95 2.16
N ALA A 22 -6.03 17.37 1.54
CA ALA A 22 -7.45 17.65 1.74
C ALA A 22 -8.23 16.31 1.68
N PRO A 23 -9.50 16.24 2.12
CA PRO A 23 -10.33 15.07 1.83
C PRO A 23 -10.43 14.89 0.32
N ILE A 24 -10.41 13.63 -0.10
CA ILE A 24 -10.79 13.25 -1.46
C ILE A 24 -12.23 12.74 -1.43
N ASP A 25 -12.94 12.88 -2.54
CA ASP A 25 -14.30 12.35 -2.66
C ASP A 25 -14.31 10.83 -2.96
N ASP A 26 -15.48 10.22 -2.91
CA ASP A 26 -15.64 8.77 -3.10
C ASP A 26 -15.18 8.29 -4.50
N VAL A 27 -15.26 9.16 -5.52
CA VAL A 27 -14.87 8.81 -6.90
C VAL A 27 -13.35 8.73 -6.98
N ASP A 28 -12.66 9.74 -6.46
CA ASP A 28 -11.21 9.75 -6.41
C ASP A 28 -10.65 8.72 -5.42
N GLU A 29 -11.33 8.48 -4.30
CA GLU A 29 -11.01 7.36 -3.39
C GLU A 29 -11.03 6.02 -4.14
N GLY A 30 -12.09 5.73 -4.89
CA GLY A 30 -12.18 4.50 -5.67
C GLY A 30 -11.04 4.33 -6.68
N ARG A 31 -10.62 5.43 -7.32
CA ARG A 31 -9.49 5.44 -8.27
C ARG A 31 -8.15 5.21 -7.57
N VAL A 32 -7.94 5.84 -6.42
CA VAL A 32 -6.74 5.66 -5.58
C VAL A 32 -6.65 4.20 -5.15
N LEU A 33 -7.71 3.66 -4.55
CA LEU A 33 -7.71 2.30 -4.01
C LEU A 33 -7.55 1.23 -5.10
N ALA A 34 -8.19 1.41 -6.26
CA ALA A 34 -8.01 0.51 -7.40
C ALA A 34 -6.56 0.51 -7.91
N THR A 35 -5.90 1.67 -7.96
CA THR A 35 -4.50 1.79 -8.37
C THR A 35 -3.57 1.12 -7.35
N VAL A 36 -3.80 1.37 -6.06
CA VAL A 36 -3.05 0.75 -4.97
C VAL A 36 -3.22 -0.78 -5.01
N ASP A 37 -4.44 -1.29 -5.14
CA ASP A 37 -4.70 -2.73 -5.23
C ASP A 37 -4.00 -3.38 -6.41
N LYS A 38 -3.96 -2.70 -7.55
CA LYS A 38 -3.23 -3.18 -8.72
C LYS A 38 -1.73 -3.25 -8.45
N PHE A 39 -1.16 -2.23 -7.82
CA PHE A 39 0.25 -2.21 -7.46
C PHE A 39 0.59 -3.32 -6.47
N LEU A 40 -0.16 -3.46 -5.37
CA LEU A 40 0.09 -4.44 -4.32
C LEU A 40 0.08 -5.88 -4.85
N LYS A 41 -0.77 -6.19 -5.84
CA LYS A 41 -0.80 -7.52 -6.50
C LYS A 41 0.50 -7.87 -7.23
N THR A 42 1.28 -6.86 -7.61
CA THR A 42 2.57 -6.98 -8.32
C THR A 42 3.77 -6.61 -7.46
N TRP A 43 3.55 -6.25 -6.20
CA TRP A 43 4.61 -5.72 -5.35
C TRP A 43 5.52 -6.84 -4.87
N GLN A 44 6.81 -6.68 -5.14
CA GLN A 44 7.83 -7.70 -4.88
C GLN A 44 9.15 -7.06 -4.43
N ALA A 45 9.89 -7.78 -3.59
CA ALA A 45 11.26 -7.48 -3.20
C ALA A 45 12.15 -8.67 -3.55
N HIS A 46 13.31 -8.44 -4.16
CA HIS A 46 14.26 -9.50 -4.55
C HIS A 46 13.64 -10.64 -5.40
N GLY A 47 12.59 -10.34 -6.17
CA GLY A 47 11.88 -11.32 -6.99
C GLY A 47 10.81 -12.12 -6.23
N GLN A 48 10.64 -11.89 -4.92
CA GLN A 48 9.63 -12.52 -4.08
C GLN A 48 8.43 -11.59 -3.87
N PRO A 49 7.19 -12.10 -3.93
CA PRO A 49 6.00 -11.29 -3.68
C PRO A 49 5.95 -10.83 -2.23
N LEU A 50 5.62 -9.55 -2.02
CA LEU A 50 5.38 -9.00 -0.69
C LEU A 50 3.93 -9.26 -0.28
N TYR A 51 3.74 -9.81 0.91
CA TYR A 51 2.42 -9.95 1.49
C TYR A 51 2.03 -8.64 2.15
N ALA A 52 0.99 -8.02 1.62
CA ALA A 52 0.66 -6.65 1.96
C ALA A 52 -0.84 -6.45 2.16
N ALA A 53 -1.18 -5.42 2.92
CA ALA A 53 -2.55 -4.94 3.08
C ALA A 53 -2.58 -3.43 2.90
N ARG A 54 -3.76 -2.90 2.57
CA ARG A 54 -4.04 -1.46 2.61
C ARG A 54 -5.30 -1.18 3.40
N ASP A 55 -5.35 -0.01 4.03
CA ASP A 55 -6.53 0.49 4.72
C ASP A 55 -6.71 1.98 4.40
N TRP A 56 -7.96 2.40 4.32
CA TRP A 56 -8.33 3.79 4.04
C TRP A 56 -9.18 4.33 5.19
N ARG A 57 -8.76 5.47 5.75
CA ARG A 57 -9.36 6.04 6.95
C ARG A 57 -9.61 7.52 6.79
N ASP A 58 -10.72 7.95 7.39
CA ASP A 58 -11.12 9.36 7.56
C ASP A 58 -11.13 10.18 6.25
N GLY A 59 -11.35 9.52 5.11
CA GLY A 59 -11.38 10.14 3.79
C GLY A 59 -10.06 10.77 3.35
N ARG A 60 -8.93 10.43 4.00
CA ARG A 60 -7.63 11.11 3.79
C ARG A 60 -6.39 10.25 4.00
N PHE A 61 -6.49 9.17 4.77
CA PHE A 61 -5.32 8.40 5.20
C PHE A 61 -5.29 7.04 4.53
N LEU A 62 -4.25 6.82 3.74
CA LEU A 62 -3.92 5.52 3.17
C LEU A 62 -2.82 4.87 4.01
N ALA A 63 -3.15 3.80 4.73
CA ALA A 63 -2.18 2.92 5.34
C ALA A 63 -1.85 1.77 4.38
N ILE A 64 -0.57 1.48 4.19
CA ILE A 64 -0.09 0.29 3.48
C ILE A 64 0.85 -0.45 4.40
N GLY A 65 0.59 -1.73 4.63
CA GLY A 65 1.41 -2.58 5.50
C GLY A 65 1.99 -3.76 4.76
N VAL A 66 3.15 -4.23 5.20
CA VAL A 66 3.82 -5.44 4.70
C VAL A 66 4.10 -6.39 5.87
N ASP A 67 3.75 -7.65 5.67
CA ASP A 67 4.13 -8.78 6.51
C ASP A 67 5.63 -9.07 6.33
N THR A 68 6.43 -8.47 7.22
CA THR A 68 7.89 -8.61 7.24
C THR A 68 8.37 -9.96 7.77
N SER A 69 7.47 -10.79 8.32
CA SER A 69 7.84 -12.14 8.78
C SER A 69 8.04 -13.11 7.62
N ARG A 70 7.59 -12.76 6.41
CA ARG A 70 7.76 -13.54 5.17
C ARG A 70 8.86 -12.98 4.28
N GLU A 71 8.69 -11.72 3.87
CA GLU A 71 9.64 -10.99 3.04
C GLU A 71 9.48 -9.50 3.33
N GLY A 72 10.61 -8.83 3.54
CA GLY A 72 10.63 -7.40 3.84
C GLY A 72 10.66 -6.56 2.57
N ALA A 73 10.06 -5.37 2.62
CA ALA A 73 10.25 -4.40 1.55
C ALA A 73 11.71 -3.92 1.50
N SER A 74 12.36 -4.08 0.35
CA SER A 74 13.68 -3.51 0.03
C SER A 74 13.58 -2.05 -0.41
N GLY A 75 14.70 -1.31 -0.44
CA GLY A 75 14.73 0.09 -0.90
C GLY A 75 14.11 0.27 -2.29
N CYS A 76 14.50 -0.55 -3.27
CA CYS A 76 13.92 -0.52 -4.61
C CYS A 76 12.41 -0.80 -4.64
N SER A 77 11.94 -1.73 -3.80
CA SER A 77 10.51 -2.04 -3.72
C SER A 77 9.71 -0.88 -3.11
N VAL A 78 10.29 -0.18 -2.13
CA VAL A 78 9.70 1.00 -1.50
C VAL A 78 9.69 2.18 -2.49
N ASP A 79 10.75 2.39 -3.27
CA ASP A 79 10.75 3.39 -4.35
C ASP A 79 9.63 3.13 -5.35
N GLY A 80 9.34 1.86 -5.65
CA GLY A 80 8.20 1.45 -6.48
C GLY A 80 6.87 1.89 -5.89
N LEU A 81 6.68 1.75 -4.57
CA LEU A 81 5.47 2.21 -3.87
C LEU A 81 5.29 3.73 -4.01
N PHE A 82 6.34 4.51 -3.72
CA PHE A 82 6.27 5.96 -3.86
C PHE A 82 5.96 6.40 -5.30
N ARG A 83 6.55 5.73 -6.30
CA ARG A 83 6.26 6.01 -7.72
C ARG A 83 4.82 5.70 -8.08
N ALA A 84 4.27 4.59 -7.59
CA ALA A 84 2.89 4.21 -7.84
C ALA A 84 1.92 5.26 -7.27
N LEU A 85 2.17 5.73 -6.03
CA LEU A 85 1.33 6.74 -5.39
C LEU A 85 1.47 8.12 -6.04
N LYS A 86 2.69 8.54 -6.39
CA LYS A 86 2.91 9.81 -7.10
C LYS A 86 2.21 9.85 -8.46
N GLY A 87 2.05 8.69 -9.12
CA GLY A 87 1.28 8.59 -10.36
C GLY A 87 -0.22 8.86 -10.19
N ILE A 88 -0.73 8.89 -8.95
CA ILE A 88 -2.15 9.15 -8.63
C ILE A 88 -2.41 10.65 -8.43
N GLU A 89 -1.42 11.42 -7.95
CA GLU A 89 -1.52 12.86 -7.65
C GLU A 89 -1.59 13.77 -8.90
N GLY A 90 -1.79 13.21 -10.09
CA GLY A 90 -1.73 13.89 -11.39
C GLY A 90 -2.89 14.84 -11.66
#